data_AF-A0A2X3JUZ6-F1
#
_entry.id   AF-A0A2X3JUZ6-F1
#
_cell.length_a   1.000
_cell.length_b   1.000
_cell.length_c   1.000
_cell.angle_alpha   90.00
_cell.angle_beta   90.00
_cell.angle_gamma   90.00
#
_symmetry.space_group_name_H-M   'P 1'
#
loop_
_entity.id
_entity.type
_entity.pdbx_description
1 polymer ?
#
loop_
_entity_poly.entity_id
_entity_poly.type
_entity_poly.pdbx_seq_one_letter_code
_entity_poly.pdbx_strand_id
1 'polypeptide(L)' 'MIYATVGGHEAMVSMVALGCGVALLPEVVLENSPEPVRNRVMILDRSDEKTPFELGVCAQKKRLHEPLIEAFWRILPNHK' A
#
# COMPACT_ATOMS: atom_id res chain seq x y z
N MET A 1 21.23 12.26 -6.18
CA MET A 1 21.60 10.98 -6.83
C MET A 1 20.43 10.02 -6.65
N ILE A 2 19.91 9.42 -7.72
CA ILE A 2 18.82 8.44 -7.67
C ILE A 2 19.45 7.08 -7.99
N TYR A 3 19.36 6.12 -7.06
CA TYR A 3 20.01 4.81 -7.20
C TYR A 3 19.32 3.94 -8.26
N ALA A 4 17.98 3.95 -8.30
CA ALA A 4 17.18 3.30 -9.32
C ALA A 4 15.78 3.92 -9.36
N THR A 5 15.10 3.83 -10.51
CA THR A 5 13.67 4.11 -10.64
C THR A 5 12.95 2.79 -10.87
N VAL A 6 11.92 2.52 -10.09
CA VAL A 6 11.12 1.29 -10.19
C VAL A 6 9.65 1.60 -10.40
N GLY A 7 8.92 0.68 -11.02
CA GLY A 7 7.52 0.88 -11.43
C GLY A 7 6.48 0.86 -10.30
N GLY A 8 6.85 0.46 -9.07
CA GLY A 8 5.93 0.38 -7.94
C GLY A 8 6.61 0.00 -6.62
N HIS A 9 5.85 0.10 -5.52
CA HIS A 9 6.36 -0.13 -4.16
C HIS A 9 6.88 -1.56 -3.94
N GLU A 10 6.31 -2.57 -4.60
CA GLU A 10 6.79 -3.98 -4.50
C GLU A 10 8.21 -4.15 -5.04
N ALA A 11 8.53 -3.45 -6.13
CA ALA A 11 9.87 -3.44 -6.69
C ALA A 11 10.86 -2.74 -5.75
N MET A 12 10.41 -1.74 -4.98
CA MET A 12 11.25 -1.12 -3.95
C MET A 12 11.60 -2.12 -2.84
N VAL A 13 10.65 -2.93 -2.36
CA VAL A 13 10.94 -3.97 -1.34
C VAL A 13 12.00 -4.94 -1.86
N SER A 14 11.88 -5.34 -3.12
CA SER A 14 12.86 -6.25 -3.76
C SER A 14 14.25 -5.62 -3.85
N MET A 15 14.35 -4.34 -4.20
CA MET A 15 15.63 -3.62 -4.22
C MET A 15 16.25 -3.54 -2.83
N VAL A 16 15.47 -3.25 -1.79
CA VAL A 16 15.98 -3.24 -0.40
C VAL A 16 16.47 -4.63 0.01
N ALA A 17 15.72 -5.69 -0.30
CA ALA A 17 16.11 -7.08 -0.01
C ALA A 17 17.39 -7.54 -0.75
N LEU A 18 17.74 -6.89 -1.86
CA LEU A 18 19.00 -7.09 -2.59
C LEU A 18 20.16 -6.25 -2.04
N GLY A 19 19.92 -5.42 -1.01
CA GLY A 19 20.92 -4.54 -0.43
C GLY A 19 21.05 -3.17 -1.11
N CYS A 20 20.10 -2.79 -1.96
CA CYS A 20 20.12 -1.53 -2.72
C CYS A 20 19.62 -0.31 -1.92
N GLY A 21 19.96 -0.21 -0.64
CA GLY A 21 19.65 0.95 0.21
C GLY A 21 18.38 0.79 1.07
N VAL A 22 17.74 1.92 1.37
CA VAL A 22 16.56 2.01 2.26
C VAL A 22 15.35 2.54 1.49
N ALA A 23 14.14 2.12 1.90
CA ALA A 23 12.89 2.57 1.30
C ALA A 23 11.88 3.01 2.37
N LEU A 24 11.11 4.06 2.05
CA LEU A 24 9.89 4.43 2.77
C LEU A 24 8.70 3.93 1.95
N LEU A 25 7.91 3.02 2.52
CA LEU A 25 6.79 2.38 1.84
C LEU A 25 5.69 2.01 2.84
N PRO A 26 4.44 1.85 2.38
CA PRO A 26 3.35 1.36 3.24
C PRO A 26 3.64 -0.06 3.76
N GLU A 27 3.42 -0.29 5.05
CA GLU A 27 3.68 -1.58 5.72
C GLU A 27 3.01 -2.77 5.02
N VAL A 28 1.77 -2.57 4.54
CA VAL A 28 1.00 -3.57 3.79
C VAL A 28 1.74 -4.12 2.56
N VAL A 29 2.62 -3.34 1.93
CA VAL A 29 3.41 -3.81 0.77
C VAL A 29 4.47 -4.81 1.24
N LEU A 30 5.12 -4.55 2.38
CA LEU A 30 6.06 -5.50 2.96
C LEU A 30 5.32 -6.75 3.44
N GLU A 31 4.19 -6.63 4.13
CA GLU A 31 3.40 -7.77 4.62
C GLU A 31 2.94 -8.72 3.51
N ASN A 32 2.57 -8.19 2.34
CA ASN A 32 2.14 -8.97 1.18
C ASN A 32 3.31 -9.43 0.29
N SER A 33 4.55 -9.00 0.57
CA SER A 33 5.72 -9.47 -0.19
C SER A 33 6.01 -10.94 0.10
N PRO A 34 6.58 -11.71 -0.84
CA PRO A 34 6.95 -13.11 -0.61
C PRO A 34 7.87 -13.28 0.60
N GLU A 35 7.69 -14.36 1.37
CA GLU A 35 8.49 -14.63 2.58
C GLU A 35 10.02 -14.52 2.37
N PRO A 36 10.61 -15.04 1.28
CA PRO A 36 12.06 -14.93 1.04
C PRO A 36 12.55 -13.48 0.89
N VAL A 37 11.67 -12.55 0.48
CA VAL A 37 11.96 -11.13 0.36
C VAL A 37 11.83 -10.44 1.72
N ARG A 38 10.73 -10.70 2.45
CA ARG A 38 10.49 -10.09 3.77
C ARG A 38 11.61 -10.40 4.77
N ASN A 39 12.08 -11.64 4.79
CA ASN A 39 13.13 -12.10 5.71
C ASN A 39 14.50 -11.46 5.45
N ARG A 40 14.65 -10.71 4.35
CA ARG A 40 15.87 -9.99 3.97
C ARG A 40 15.78 -8.49 4.19
N VAL A 41 14.67 -8.00 4.74
CA VAL A 41 14.45 -6.57 5.01
C VAL A 41 14.48 -6.34 6.52
N MET A 42 15.14 -5.26 6.94
CA MET A 42 15.14 -4.78 8.32
C MET A 42 14.28 -3.53 8.43
N ILE A 43 13.32 -3.51 9.37
CA ILE A 43 12.51 -2.34 9.64
C ILE A 43 13.29 -1.39 10.53
N LEU A 44 13.37 -0.12 10.12
CA LEU A 44 13.97 0.95 10.92
C LEU A 44 12.85 1.71 11.63
N ASP A 45 12.84 1.67 12.97
CA ASP A 45 11.94 2.50 13.74
C ASP A 45 12.28 3.97 13.57
N ARG A 46 11.25 4.78 13.35
CA ARG A 46 11.37 6.23 13.24
C ARG A 46 10.49 6.89 14.30
N SER A 47 11.00 8.00 14.84
CA SER A 47 10.35 8.79 15.89
C SER A 47 9.36 9.82 15.35
N ASP A 48 9.22 9.95 14.03
CA ASP A 48 8.22 10.83 13.42
C ASP A 48 6.83 10.21 13.49
N GLU A 49 5.83 11.08 13.60
CA GLU A 49 4.43 10.70 13.73
C GLU A 49 3.99 9.96 12.47
N LYS A 50 3.65 8.67 12.64
CA LYS A 50 3.12 7.82 11.57
C LYS A 50 1.65 8.18 11.35
N THR A 51 1.37 9.26 10.63
CA THR A 51 0.00 9.55 10.20
C THR A 51 -0.44 8.47 9.20
N PRO A 52 -1.46 7.65 9.52
CA PRO A 52 -1.92 6.63 8.60
C PRO A 52 -2.45 7.24 7.30
N PHE A 53 -2.29 6.53 6.19
CA PHE A 53 -2.96 6.92 4.96
C PHE A 53 -4.44 6.55 5.04
N GLU A 54 -5.32 7.53 4.84
CA GLU A 54 -6.75 7.28 4.70
C GLU A 54 -7.03 6.59 3.37
N LEU A 55 -7.56 5.38 3.43
CA LEU A 55 -8.02 4.62 2.27
C LEU A 55 -9.54 4.67 2.20
N GLY A 56 -10.06 4.93 1.01
CA GLY A 56 -11.49 5.03 0.76
C GLY A 56 -11.87 4.42 -0.59
N VAL A 57 -13.15 4.08 -0.71
CA VAL A 57 -13.74 3.66 -1.99
C VAL A 57 -14.37 4.87 -2.66
N CYS A 58 -14.16 5.01 -3.97
CA CYS A 58 -14.82 6.03 -4.77
C CYS A 58 -15.60 5.40 -5.92
N ALA A 59 -16.71 6.02 -6.29
CA ALA A 59 -17.50 5.67 -7.46
C ALA A 59 -18.04 6.94 -8.12
N GLN A 60 -18.32 6.88 -9.41
CA GLN A 60 -18.99 7.99 -10.09
C GLN A 60 -20.42 8.10 -9.56
N LYS A 61 -20.81 9.28 -9.07
CA LYS A 61 -22.15 9.52 -8.49
C LYS A 61 -23.29 9.05 -9.41
N LYS A 62 -23.16 9.28 -10.73
CA LYS A 62 -24.14 8.85 -11.74
C LYS A 62 -24.28 7.34 -11.87
N ARG A 63 -23.32 6.54 -11.38
CA ARG A 63 -23.31 5.06 -11.45
C ARG A 63 -23.69 4.40 -10.12
N LEU A 64 -23.87 5.17 -9.04
CA LEU A 64 -24.26 4.62 -7.74
C LEU A 64 -25.64 3.93 -7.75
N HIS A 65 -26.48 4.23 -8.75
CA HIS A 65 -27.77 3.57 -8.95
C HIS A 65 -27.65 2.21 -9.66
N GLU A 66 -26.48 1.85 -10.21
CA GLU A 66 -26.29 0.54 -10.84
C GLU A 66 -26.35 -0.53 -9.75
N PRO A 67 -27.21 -1.57 -9.88
CA PRO A 67 -27.48 -2.51 -8.77
C PRO A 67 -26.24 -3.15 -8.15
N LEU A 68 -25.23 -3.48 -8.97
CA LEU A 68 -23.97 -4.06 -8.49
C LEU A 68 -23.13 -3.06 -7.69
N ILE A 69 -23.08 -1.80 -8.14
CA ILE A 69 -22.33 -0.74 -7.45
C ILE A 69 -23.06 -0.39 -6.15
N GLU A 70 -24.39 -0.24 -6.18
CA GLU A 70 -25.19 0.02 -4.99
C GLU A 70 -25.02 -1.09 -3.94
N ALA A 71 -25.08 -2.36 -4.36
CA ALA A 71 -24.88 -3.50 -3.47
C ALA A 71 -23.50 -3.47 -2.80
N PHE A 72 -22.44 -3.18 -3.58
CA PHE A 72 -21.10 -3.00 -3.01
C PHE A 72 -20.99 -1.76 -2.12
N TRP A 73 -21.68 -0.68 -2.48
CA TRP A 73 -21.64 0.57 -1.73
C TRP A 73 -22.30 0.44 -0.34
N ARG A 74 -23.37 -0.35 -0.24
CA ARG A 74 -24.11 -0.63 1.00
C ARG A 74 -23.37 -1.53 1.99
N ILE A 75 -22.38 -2.31 1.56
CA ILE A 75 -21.56 -3.13 2.47
C ILE A 75 -20.39 -2.35 3.09
N LEU A 76 -20.14 -1.12 2.64
CA LEU A 76 -19.02 -0.34 3.14
C LEU A 76 -19.27 0.10 4.60
N PRO A 77 -18.26 -0.01 5.48
CA PRO A 77 -18.41 0.16 6.93
C PRO A 77 -18.89 1.56 7.39
N ASN A 78 -18.80 2.57 6.52
CA ASN A 78 -19.20 3.95 6.81
C ASN A 78 -20.55 4.37 6.20
N HIS A 79 -21.30 3.43 5.62
CA HIS A 79 -22.59 3.72 4.97
C HIS A 79 -23.76 3.55 5.97
N LYS A 80 -23.83 4.41 7.00
CA LYS A 80 -25.04 4.58 7.82
C LYS A 80 -25.96 5.63 7.22
#